data_AF-A0A356HYX3-F1
#
_entry.id   AF-A0A356HYX3-F1
#
_cell.length_a   1.000
_cell.length_b   1.000
_cell.length_c   1.000
_cell.angle_alpha   90.00
_cell.angle_beta   90.00
_cell.angle_gamma   90.00
#
_symmetry.space_group_name_H-M   'P 1'
#
loop_
_entity.id
_entity.type
_entity.pdbx_description
1 polymer ?
#
loop_
_entity_poly.entity_id
_entity_poly.type
_entity_poly.pdbx_seq_one_letter_code
_entity_poly.pdbx_strand_id
1 'polypeptide(L)'
;MAEAGLWLNLHIILGISGTILVLYHTSFMVWNYTNLAFFAFWLMVFLLINGIIGSYIYTQRLRGIGTKELTMKEINEMSRFISEVLKERGIEDINLHEVSMSFYKGGKGFGNFKVLGIAAFNDLFIIPLKIWGFKKMLRRDLRLPSWEVVYISGLVKRYSLFRRRVDQYEVNERLFGRWQLLHRVFSLAFLFVMVIHSVTGYLFAIK
;
A
#
# COMPACT_ATOMS: atom_id res chain seq x y z
N MET A 1 20.80 -6.26 -5.13
CA MET A 1 19.52 -5.61 -4.75
C MET A 1 19.15 -4.40 -5.62
N ALA A 2 20.10 -3.72 -6.27
CA ALA A 2 19.82 -2.58 -7.17
C ALA A 2 19.10 -2.96 -8.48
N GLU A 3 19.41 -4.11 -9.07
CA GLU A 3 18.89 -4.51 -10.39
C GLU A 3 17.39 -4.85 -10.38
N ALA A 4 16.90 -5.50 -9.32
CA ALA A 4 15.47 -5.81 -9.17
C ALA A 4 14.62 -4.54 -9.01
N GLY A 5 15.17 -3.49 -8.38
CA GLY A 5 14.52 -2.18 -8.29
C GLY A 5 14.50 -1.46 -9.63
N LEU A 6 15.59 -1.55 -10.40
CA LEU A 6 15.70 -0.94 -11.73
C LEU A 6 14.64 -1.48 -12.70
N TRP A 7 14.50 -2.81 -12.78
CA TRP A 7 13.49 -3.43 -13.65
C TRP A 7 12.06 -3.00 -13.29
N LEU A 8 11.74 -2.99 -11.99
CA LEU A 8 10.41 -2.59 -11.52
C LEU A 8 10.12 -1.12 -11.83
N ASN A 9 11.09 -0.24 -11.58
CA ASN A 9 10.96 1.18 -11.88
C ASN A 9 10.78 1.43 -13.38
N LEU A 10 11.58 0.77 -14.22
CA LEU A 10 11.44 0.84 -15.67
C LEU A 10 10.09 0.31 -16.15
N HIS A 11 9.60 -0.80 -15.59
CA HIS A 11 8.29 -1.36 -15.93
C HIS A 11 7.15 -0.38 -15.61
N ILE A 12 7.18 0.27 -14.44
CA ILE A 12 6.19 1.27 -14.04
C ILE A 12 6.24 2.48 -15.00
N ILE A 13 7.43 3.00 -15.30
CA ILE A 13 7.62 4.12 -16.21
C ILE A 13 7.07 3.77 -17.60
N LEU A 14 7.47 2.61 -18.15
CA LEU A 14 7.02 2.13 -19.45
C LEU A 14 5.51 1.89 -19.48
N GLY A 15 4.90 1.39 -18.40
CA GLY A 15 3.45 1.21 -18.30
C GLY A 15 2.69 2.55 -18.34
N ILE A 16 3.16 3.55 -17.60
CA ILE A 16 2.59 4.90 -17.61
C ILE A 16 2.78 5.56 -18.99
N SER A 17 4.01 5.57 -19.50
CA SER A 17 4.32 6.13 -20.83
C SER A 17 3.54 5.42 -21.94
N GLY A 18 3.43 4.09 -21.89
CA GLY A 18 2.65 3.30 -22.84
C GLY A 18 1.17 3.66 -22.82
N THR A 19 0.58 3.89 -21.64
CA THR A 19 -0.82 4.33 -21.52
C THR A 19 -1.04 5.71 -22.16
N ILE A 20 -0.11 6.64 -21.96
CA ILE A 20 -0.15 7.98 -22.57
C ILE A 20 -0.01 7.89 -24.09
N LEU A 21 0.91 7.06 -24.58
CA LEU A 21 1.14 6.86 -26.01
C LEU A 21 -0.09 6.23 -26.70
N VAL A 22 -0.76 5.26 -26.06
CA VAL A 22 -2.01 4.67 -26.60
C VAL A 22 -3.13 5.71 -26.65
N LEU A 23 -3.22 6.59 -25.65
CA LEU A 23 -4.19 7.68 -25.66
C LEU A 23 -3.95 8.64 -26.85
N TYR A 24 -2.67 8.94 -27.14
CA TYR A 24 -2.31 9.76 -28.30
C TYR A 24 -2.56 9.02 -29.63
N HIS A 25 -2.21 7.73 -29.71
CA HIS A 25 -2.42 6.88 -30.89
C HIS A 25 -3.89 6.80 -31.32
N THR A 26 -4.81 6.87 -30.34
CA THR A 26 -6.25 6.87 -30.59
C THR A 26 -6.82 8.27 -30.85
N SER A 27 -5.97 9.30 -31.00
CA SER A 27 -6.39 10.71 -31.15
C SER A 27 -7.39 11.15 -30.07
N PHE A 28 -7.23 10.63 -28.84
CA PHE A 28 -8.17 10.81 -27.72
C PHE A 28 -9.61 10.28 -27.96
N MET A 29 -9.85 9.54 -29.05
CA MET A 29 -11.14 8.94 -29.40
C MET A 29 -11.38 7.59 -28.69
N VAL A 30 -11.08 7.52 -27.40
CA VAL A 30 -11.22 6.32 -26.55
C VAL A 30 -12.65 6.11 -26.01
N TRP A 31 -13.65 6.69 -26.69
CA TRP A 31 -15.05 6.68 -26.26
C TRP A 31 -15.94 5.79 -27.13
N ASN A 32 -15.41 5.28 -28.25
CA ASN A 32 -16.16 4.43 -29.18
C ASN A 32 -16.07 2.95 -28.76
N TYR A 33 -17.13 2.44 -28.13
CA TYR A 33 -17.23 1.06 -27.63
C TYR A 33 -17.27 -0.02 -28.72
N THR A 34 -17.47 0.35 -29.99
CA THR A 34 -17.45 -0.58 -31.13
C THR A 34 -16.03 -0.94 -31.58
N ASN A 35 -15.02 -0.16 -31.17
CA ASN A 35 -13.64 -0.38 -31.57
C ASN A 35 -12.91 -1.27 -30.56
N LEU A 36 -12.20 -2.30 -31.04
CA LEU A 36 -11.35 -3.16 -30.20
C LEU A 36 -10.29 -2.35 -29.41
N ALA A 37 -9.83 -1.23 -29.97
CA ALA A 37 -8.90 -0.30 -29.31
C ALA A 37 -9.46 0.26 -27.98
N PHE A 38 -10.78 0.44 -27.86
CA PHE A 38 -11.44 0.86 -26.62
C PHE A 38 -11.17 -0.12 -25.49
N PHE A 39 -11.42 -1.41 -25.74
CA PHE A 39 -11.21 -2.46 -24.75
C PHE A 39 -9.74 -2.61 -24.38
N ALA A 40 -8.83 -2.51 -25.36
CA ALA A 40 -7.38 -2.54 -25.12
C ALA A 40 -6.94 -1.38 -24.22
N PHE A 41 -7.41 -0.16 -24.50
CA PHE A 41 -7.09 1.03 -23.70
C PHE A 41 -7.58 0.91 -22.26
N TRP A 42 -8.86 0.55 -22.06
CA TRP A 42 -9.40 0.43 -20.70
C TRP A 42 -8.73 -0.70 -19.92
N LEU A 43 -8.38 -1.80 -20.58
CA LEU A 43 -7.64 -2.88 -19.96
C LEU A 43 -6.21 -2.44 -19.55
N MET A 44 -5.55 -1.59 -20.35
CA MET A 44 -4.28 -0.93 -19.97
C MET A 44 -4.46 -0.05 -18.73
N VAL A 45 -5.52 0.76 -18.67
CA VAL A 45 -5.83 1.61 -17.51
C VAL A 45 -6.07 0.76 -16.25
N PHE A 46 -6.83 -0.34 -16.37
CA PHE A 46 -7.03 -1.28 -15.27
C PHE A 46 -5.73 -1.91 -14.80
N LEU A 47 -4.83 -2.28 -15.72
CA LEU A 47 -3.50 -2.81 -15.38
C LEU A 47 -2.65 -1.78 -14.62
N LEU A 48 -2.69 -0.51 -15.03
CA LEU A 48 -2.00 0.59 -14.36
C LEU A 48 -2.52 0.79 -12.94
N ILE A 49 -3.84 0.88 -12.75
CA ILE A 49 -4.48 1.01 -11.42
C ILE A 49 -4.15 -0.19 -10.54
N ASN A 50 -4.27 -1.40 -11.10
CA ASN A 50 -3.92 -2.63 -10.38
C ASN A 50 -2.43 -2.67 -10.01
N GLY A 51 -1.53 -2.14 -10.84
CA GLY A 51 -0.11 -1.97 -10.53
C GLY A 51 0.14 -1.05 -9.34
N ILE A 52 -0.55 0.10 -9.28
CA ILE A 52 -0.49 1.03 -8.14
C ILE A 52 -0.96 0.34 -6.85
N ILE A 53 -2.08 -0.39 -6.91
CA ILE A 53 -2.59 -1.19 -5.78
C ILE A 53 -1.54 -2.23 -5.34
N GLY A 54 -0.89 -2.88 -6.30
CA GLY A 54 0.20 -3.83 -6.07
C GLY A 54 1.39 -3.26 -5.32
N SER A 55 1.82 -2.06 -5.70
CA SER A 55 2.89 -1.33 -5.03
C SER A 55 2.57 -1.10 -3.55
N TYR A 56 1.32 -0.68 -3.25
CA TYR A 56 0.89 -0.55 -1.86
C TYR A 56 0.90 -1.90 -1.12
N ILE A 57 0.31 -2.95 -1.70
CA ILE A 57 0.32 -4.30 -1.08
C ILE A 57 1.75 -4.79 -0.81
N TYR A 58 2.66 -4.55 -1.75
CA TYR A 58 4.07 -4.92 -1.64
C TYR A 58 4.73 -4.29 -0.41
N THR A 59 4.50 -3.00 -0.14
CA THR A 59 5.07 -2.31 1.03
C THR A 59 4.53 -2.83 2.37
N GLN A 60 3.35 -3.44 2.38
CA GLN A 60 2.74 -3.99 3.59
C GLN A 60 3.18 -5.44 3.86
N ARG A 61 3.82 -6.10 2.90
CA ARG A 61 4.35 -7.45 3.06
C ARG A 61 5.59 -7.43 3.95
N LEU A 62 5.49 -8.05 5.12
CA LEU A 62 6.64 -8.30 5.99
C LEU A 62 7.54 -9.35 5.34
N ARG A 63 8.71 -8.94 4.83
CA ARG A 63 9.72 -9.85 4.26
C ARG A 63 10.84 -10.04 5.27
N GLY A 64 11.23 -11.29 5.51
CA GLY A 64 12.49 -11.62 6.19
C GLY A 64 12.44 -11.84 7.71
N ILE A 65 11.30 -11.68 8.37
CA ILE A 65 11.17 -12.05 9.78
C ILE A 65 10.58 -13.47 9.79
N GLY A 66 11.38 -14.45 10.20
CA GLY A 66 10.92 -15.84 10.35
C GLY A 66 9.67 -15.89 11.23
N THR A 67 8.80 -16.88 11.02
CA THR A 67 7.56 -17.22 11.77
C THR A 67 6.86 -16.09 12.56
N LYS A 68 5.53 -15.98 12.44
CA LYS A 68 4.69 -15.01 13.19
C LYS A 68 5.07 -14.86 14.68
N GLU A 69 5.56 -15.91 15.31
CA GLU A 69 6.13 -15.92 16.66
C GLU A 69 7.35 -15.02 16.88
N LEU A 70 8.35 -15.00 15.99
CA LEU A 70 9.52 -14.12 16.13
C LEU A 70 9.10 -12.65 15.99
N THR A 71 8.18 -12.35 15.08
CA THR A 71 7.65 -10.99 14.94
C THR A 71 6.85 -10.53 16.16
N MET A 72 6.13 -11.45 16.82
CA MET A 72 5.45 -11.15 18.08
C MET A 72 6.44 -10.91 19.23
N LYS A 73 7.58 -11.61 19.26
CA LYS A 73 8.66 -11.32 20.22
C LYS A 73 9.23 -9.92 20.02
N GLU A 74 9.54 -9.54 18.78
CA GLU A 74 10.04 -8.20 18.44
C GLU A 74 9.05 -7.09 18.84
N ILE A 75 7.75 -7.29 18.58
CA ILE A 75 6.70 -6.36 19.04
C ILE A 75 6.72 -6.21 20.56
N ASN A 76 6.83 -7.32 21.30
CA ASN A 76 6.81 -7.28 22.76
C ASN A 76 8.07 -6.62 23.34
N GLU A 77 9.23 -6.78 22.69
CA GLU A 77 10.47 -6.09 23.05
C GLU A 77 10.37 -4.59 22.77
N MET A 78 9.89 -4.20 21.58
CA MET A 78 9.63 -2.79 21.26
C MET A 78 8.62 -2.17 22.23
N SER A 79 7.55 -2.91 22.57
CA SER A 79 6.55 -2.42 23.52
C SER A 79 7.14 -2.19 24.91
N ARG A 80 8.01 -3.10 25.38
CA ARG A 80 8.71 -2.95 26.67
C ARG A 80 9.63 -1.73 26.67
N PHE A 81 10.48 -1.60 25.64
CA PHE A 81 11.37 -0.46 25.48
C PHE A 81 10.60 0.89 25.49
N ILE A 82 9.49 0.97 24.74
CA ILE A 82 8.68 2.20 24.71
C ILE A 82 8.04 2.46 26.07
N SER A 83 7.58 1.40 26.75
CA SER A 83 6.98 1.54 28.07
C SER A 83 8.00 2.04 29.10
N GLU A 84 9.24 1.57 29.05
CA GLU A 84 10.34 2.04 29.90
C GLU A 84 10.65 3.52 29.63
N VAL A 85 10.82 3.89 28.36
CA VAL A 85 11.04 5.30 27.96
C VAL A 85 9.91 6.21 28.42
N LEU A 86 8.66 5.74 28.39
CA LEU A 86 7.51 6.51 28.87
C LEU A 86 7.52 6.62 30.40
N LYS A 87 7.81 5.53 31.12
CA LYS A 87 7.89 5.53 32.60
C LYS A 87 8.98 6.45 33.13
N GLU A 88 10.16 6.45 32.53
CA GLU A 88 11.25 7.37 32.88
C GLU A 88 10.85 8.85 32.76
N ARG A 89 9.83 9.15 31.95
CA ARG A 89 9.30 10.50 31.72
C ARG A 89 8.05 10.81 32.54
N GLY A 90 7.71 9.99 33.53
CA GLY A 90 6.56 10.16 34.41
C GLY A 90 5.22 9.78 33.77
N ILE A 91 5.25 8.97 32.71
CA ILE A 91 4.06 8.50 32.00
C ILE A 91 3.83 7.04 32.36
N GLU A 92 3.13 6.79 33.47
CA GLU A 92 2.94 5.42 34.00
C GLU A 92 1.69 4.72 33.43
N ASP A 93 0.67 5.47 33.02
CA ASP A 93 -0.66 4.93 32.68
C ASP A 93 -0.97 4.80 31.18
N ILE A 94 0.00 5.06 30.29
CA ILE A 94 -0.27 4.89 28.86
C ILE A 94 -0.25 3.41 28.50
N ASN A 95 -1.45 2.85 28.32
CA ASN A 95 -1.62 1.56 27.66
C ASN A 95 -1.21 1.67 26.19
N LEU A 96 0.06 1.33 25.90
CA LEU A 96 0.62 1.34 24.54
C LEU A 96 -0.17 0.47 23.58
N HIS A 97 -0.76 -0.62 24.07
CA HIS A 97 -1.62 -1.45 23.24
C HIS A 97 -2.87 -0.65 22.84
N GLU A 98 -3.56 0.01 23.78
CA GLU A 98 -4.72 0.84 23.48
C GLU A 98 -4.38 2.02 22.57
N VAL A 99 -3.26 2.71 22.82
CA VAL A 99 -2.79 3.80 21.95
C VAL A 99 -2.52 3.27 20.55
N SER A 100 -1.82 2.14 20.39
CA SER A 100 -1.55 1.51 19.10
C SER A 100 -2.83 1.04 18.40
N MET A 101 -3.77 0.46 19.14
CA MET A 101 -5.09 0.07 18.65
C MET A 101 -5.95 1.28 18.30
N SER A 102 -5.76 2.42 18.96
CA SER A 102 -6.44 3.66 18.58
C SER A 102 -5.98 4.11 17.20
N PHE A 103 -4.71 3.94 16.83
CA PHE A 103 -4.21 4.18 15.47
C PHE A 103 -4.76 3.17 14.46
N TYR A 104 -5.45 2.12 14.94
CA TYR A 104 -5.92 0.99 14.16
C TYR A 104 -7.39 0.62 14.47
N LYS A 105 -8.35 1.18 13.72
CA LYS A 105 -9.66 0.52 13.58
C LYS A 105 -9.49 -0.68 12.65
N GLY A 106 -9.13 -1.82 13.23
CA GLY A 106 -9.04 -3.07 12.49
C GLY A 106 -10.39 -3.40 11.86
N GLY A 107 -10.43 -3.39 10.53
CA GLY A 107 -11.54 -3.93 9.76
C GLY A 107 -11.58 -5.45 9.94
N LYS A 108 -11.99 -5.92 11.12
CA LYS A 108 -12.32 -7.32 11.34
C LYS A 108 -13.57 -7.61 10.51
N GLY A 109 -13.44 -8.50 9.53
CA GLY A 109 -14.60 -9.15 8.90
C GLY A 109 -15.12 -8.57 7.57
N PHE A 110 -14.46 -7.60 6.94
CA PHE A 110 -14.92 -7.10 5.62
C PHE A 110 -14.03 -7.59 4.47
N GLY A 111 -14.67 -7.93 3.34
CA GLY A 111 -14.05 -8.57 2.17
C GLY A 111 -12.67 -8.01 1.82
N ASN A 112 -11.72 -8.91 1.58
CA ASN A 112 -10.27 -8.69 1.62
C ASN A 112 -9.77 -7.37 1.01
N PHE A 113 -10.32 -6.88 -0.10
CA PHE A 113 -9.89 -5.62 -0.73
C PHE A 113 -10.35 -4.34 -0.01
N LYS A 114 -11.49 -4.35 0.70
CA LYS A 114 -11.95 -3.19 1.49
C LYS A 114 -10.99 -2.89 2.65
N VAL A 115 -10.38 -3.92 3.23
CA VAL A 115 -9.37 -3.78 4.29
C VAL A 115 -8.16 -2.98 3.79
N LEU A 116 -7.79 -3.17 2.53
CA LEU A 116 -6.69 -2.43 1.90
C LEU A 116 -7.02 -0.95 1.73
N GLY A 117 -8.21 -0.64 1.22
CA GLY A 117 -8.68 0.74 1.05
C GLY A 117 -8.82 1.48 2.38
N ILE A 118 -9.37 0.82 3.40
CA ILE A 118 -9.46 1.38 4.77
C ILE A 118 -8.06 1.58 5.36
N ALA A 119 -7.12 0.64 5.16
CA ALA A 119 -5.76 0.80 5.64
C ALA A 119 -5.03 1.97 4.96
N ALA A 120 -5.14 2.10 3.63
CA ALA A 120 -4.54 3.19 2.88
C ALA A 120 -5.14 4.55 3.26
N PHE A 121 -6.46 4.61 3.42
CA PHE A 121 -7.17 5.80 3.88
C PHE A 121 -6.75 6.19 5.30
N ASN A 122 -6.64 5.21 6.21
CA ASN A 122 -6.18 5.46 7.57
C ASN A 122 -4.74 5.97 7.59
N ASP A 123 -3.87 5.41 6.75
CA ASP A 123 -2.47 5.85 6.61
C ASP A 123 -2.35 7.30 6.14
N LEU A 124 -3.18 7.68 5.16
CA LEU A 124 -3.11 8.99 4.54
C LEU A 124 -3.79 10.08 5.38
N PHE A 125 -4.91 9.77 6.04
CA PHE A 125 -5.75 10.77 6.69
C PHE A 125 -5.83 10.62 8.22
N ILE A 126 -6.03 9.41 8.75
CA ILE A 126 -6.33 9.22 10.19
C ILE A 126 -5.07 9.22 11.07
N ILE A 127 -4.01 8.55 10.63
CA ILE A 127 -2.76 8.45 11.40
C ILE A 127 -2.11 9.82 11.62
N PRO A 128 -2.00 10.72 10.62
CA PRO A 128 -1.50 12.08 10.84
C PRO A 128 -2.31 12.85 11.90
N LEU A 129 -3.64 12.75 11.88
CA LEU A 129 -4.52 13.41 12.84
C LEU A 129 -4.34 12.88 14.27
N LYS A 130 -4.25 11.55 14.42
CA LYS A 130 -4.02 10.95 15.74
C LYS A 130 -2.64 11.25 16.30
N ILE A 131 -1.60 11.27 15.44
CA ILE A 131 -0.24 11.68 15.86
C ILE A 131 -0.24 13.13 16.28
N TRP A 132 -0.97 13.98 15.56
CA TRP A 132 -1.10 15.38 15.93
C TRP A 132 -1.78 15.55 17.30
N GLY A 133 -2.86 14.81 17.58
CA GLY A 133 -3.50 14.75 18.90
C GLY A 133 -2.54 14.26 19.99
N PHE A 134 -1.80 13.18 19.72
CA PHE A 134 -0.80 12.63 20.65
C PHE A 134 0.34 13.63 20.94
N LYS A 135 0.86 14.31 19.91
CA LYS A 135 1.85 15.39 20.07
C LYS A 135 1.30 16.59 20.84
N LYS A 136 0.00 16.85 20.77
CA LYS A 136 -0.66 17.92 21.53
C LYS A 136 -0.77 17.55 23.00
N MET A 137 -1.17 16.30 23.30
CA MET A 137 -1.20 15.73 24.66
C MET A 137 0.18 15.79 25.32
N LEU A 138 1.23 15.28 24.66
CA LEU A 138 2.60 15.33 25.18
C LEU A 138 3.11 16.76 25.45
N ARG A 139 2.70 17.75 24.65
CA ARG A 139 3.08 19.16 24.85
C ARG A 139 2.28 19.85 25.95
N ARG A 140 0.99 19.56 26.08
CA ARG A 140 0.11 20.26 27.04
C ARG A 140 0.20 19.66 28.43
N ASP A 141 0.15 18.33 28.52
CA ASP A 141 -0.06 17.63 29.78
C ASP A 141 1.28 17.30 30.45
N LEU A 142 2.31 17.00 29.65
CA LEU A 142 3.65 16.64 30.12
C LEU A 142 4.71 17.73 29.91
N ARG A 143 4.37 18.82 29.20
CA ARG A 143 5.26 19.97 28.91
C ARG A 143 6.63 19.56 28.35
N LEU A 144 6.69 18.48 27.58
CA LEU A 144 7.94 17.97 27.01
C LEU A 144 8.52 18.93 25.96
N PRO A 145 9.85 19.02 25.84
CA PRO A 145 10.50 19.81 24.81
C PRO A 145 10.19 19.24 23.41
N SER A 146 10.18 20.11 22.40
CA SER A 146 9.73 19.77 21.03
C SER A 146 10.47 18.57 20.42
N TRP A 147 11.77 18.40 20.70
CA TRP A 147 12.56 17.28 20.19
C TRP A 147 12.11 15.93 20.78
N GLU A 148 11.75 15.92 22.06
CA GLU A 148 11.33 14.72 22.78
C GLU A 148 9.92 14.29 22.37
N VAL A 149 9.04 15.26 22.14
CA VAL A 149 7.71 15.02 21.56
C VAL A 149 7.83 14.38 20.18
N VAL A 150 8.74 14.87 19.34
CA VAL A 150 9.00 14.31 18.01
C VAL A 150 9.57 12.89 18.12
N TYR A 151 10.49 12.66 19.05
CA TYR A 151 11.09 11.35 19.30
C TYR A 151 10.05 10.30 19.75
N ILE A 152 9.32 10.58 20.84
CA ILE A 152 8.33 9.66 21.42
C ILE A 152 7.19 9.40 20.44
N SER A 153 6.64 10.45 19.80
CA SER A 153 5.58 10.27 18.79
C SER A 153 6.06 9.49 17.57
N GLY A 154 7.32 9.66 17.15
CA GLY A 154 7.92 8.88 16.09
C GLY A 154 8.10 7.40 16.47
N LEU A 155 8.44 7.12 17.73
CA LEU A 155 8.60 5.77 18.26
C LEU A 155 7.24 5.05 18.36
N VAL A 156 6.22 5.71 18.94
CA VAL A 156 4.84 5.20 19.01
C VAL A 156 4.24 4.99 17.62
N LYS A 157 4.49 5.91 16.67
CA LYS A 157 4.07 5.74 15.27
C LYS A 157 4.69 4.49 14.65
N ARG A 158 6.01 4.32 14.79
CA ARG A 158 6.74 3.17 14.24
C ARG A 158 6.23 1.85 14.82
N TYR A 159 6.07 1.79 16.15
CA TYR A 159 5.48 0.65 16.83
C TYR A 159 4.07 0.33 16.34
N SER A 160 3.19 1.34 16.24
CA SER A 160 1.80 1.14 15.81
C SER A 160 1.70 0.65 14.36
N LEU A 161 2.54 1.19 13.45
CA LEU A 161 2.61 0.73 12.06
C LEU A 161 3.16 -0.69 11.95
N PHE A 162 4.20 -1.02 12.73
CA PHE A 162 4.78 -2.36 12.75
C PHE A 162 3.78 -3.38 13.29
N ARG A 163 3.19 -3.12 14.47
CA ARG A 163 2.15 -3.95 15.09
C ARG A 163 1.03 -4.29 14.12
N ARG A 164 0.49 -3.27 13.43
CA ARG A 164 -0.55 -3.46 12.43
C ARG A 164 -0.14 -4.41 11.30
N ARG A 165 1.07 -4.27 10.76
CA ARG A 165 1.54 -5.13 9.66
C ARG A 165 1.62 -6.60 10.10
N VAL A 166 1.96 -6.85 11.36
CA VAL A 166 1.97 -8.19 11.95
C VAL A 166 0.54 -8.71 12.13
N ASP A 167 -0.35 -7.90 12.70
CA ASP A 167 -1.75 -8.28 12.91
C ASP A 167 -2.46 -8.56 11.57
N GLN A 168 -2.10 -7.85 10.50
CA GLN A 168 -2.67 -8.01 9.16
C GLN A 168 -1.86 -8.93 8.24
N TYR A 169 -0.84 -9.63 8.75
CA TYR A 169 0.07 -10.43 7.94
C TYR A 169 -0.68 -11.42 7.02
N GLU A 170 -1.59 -12.22 7.60
CA GLU A 170 -2.36 -13.23 6.85
C GLU A 170 -3.31 -12.61 5.82
N VAL A 171 -3.81 -11.40 6.09
CA VAL A 171 -4.68 -10.69 5.15
C VAL A 171 -3.84 -10.14 4.00
N ASN A 172 -2.69 -9.53 4.30
CA ASN A 172 -1.77 -8.97 3.32
C ASN A 172 -1.17 -10.06 2.42
N GLU A 173 -0.82 -11.22 2.96
CA GLU A 173 -0.29 -12.34 2.18
C GLU A 173 -1.36 -12.93 1.24
N ARG A 174 -2.60 -13.12 1.74
CA ARG A 174 -3.73 -13.54 0.90
C ARG A 174 -4.05 -12.53 -0.20
N LEU A 175 -3.99 -11.24 0.11
CA LEU A 175 -4.19 -10.16 -0.86
C LEU A 175 -3.10 -10.12 -1.90
N PHE A 176 -1.85 -10.31 -1.49
CA PHE A 176 -0.70 -10.37 -2.39
C PHE A 176 -0.86 -11.52 -3.39
N GLY A 177 -1.19 -12.73 -2.93
CA GLY A 177 -1.44 -13.87 -3.82
C GLY A 177 -2.56 -13.62 -4.83
N ARG A 178 -3.69 -13.05 -4.38
CA ARG A 178 -4.83 -12.70 -5.26
C ARG A 178 -4.46 -11.59 -6.26
N TRP A 179 -3.77 -10.56 -5.80
CA TRP A 179 -3.30 -9.46 -6.63
C TRP A 179 -2.35 -9.97 -7.71
N GLN A 180 -1.39 -10.83 -7.37
CA GLN A 180 -0.46 -11.42 -8.32
C GLN A 180 -1.16 -12.27 -9.38
N LEU A 181 -2.21 -13.02 -8.99
CA LEU A 181 -3.03 -13.76 -9.94
C LEU A 181 -3.77 -12.82 -10.88
N LEU A 182 -4.50 -11.84 -10.34
CA LEU A 182 -5.28 -10.86 -11.12
C LEU A 182 -4.40 -10.08 -12.07
N HIS A 183 -3.25 -9.57 -11.61
CA HIS A 183 -2.32 -8.82 -12.44
C HIS A 183 -1.87 -9.66 -13.64
N ARG A 184 -1.42 -10.90 -13.42
CA ARG A 184 -0.98 -11.79 -14.51
C ARG A 184 -2.09 -12.11 -15.51
N VAL A 185 -3.32 -12.37 -15.04
CA VAL A 185 -4.47 -12.66 -15.92
C VAL A 185 -4.79 -11.45 -16.79
N PHE A 186 -4.84 -10.25 -16.20
CA PHE A 186 -5.08 -9.03 -16.98
C PHE A 186 -3.95 -8.73 -17.96
N SER A 187 -2.69 -9.01 -17.60
CA SER A 187 -1.55 -8.81 -18.52
C SER A 187 -1.66 -9.72 -19.74
N LEU A 188 -2.06 -10.98 -19.54
CA LEU A 188 -2.28 -11.93 -20.63
C LEU A 188 -3.48 -11.53 -21.50
N ALA A 189 -4.59 -11.12 -20.88
CA ALA A 189 -5.76 -10.63 -21.61
C ALA A 189 -5.41 -9.39 -22.45
N PHE A 190 -4.62 -8.46 -21.89
CA PHE A 190 -4.16 -7.27 -22.59
C PHE A 190 -3.28 -7.62 -23.78
N LEU A 191 -2.31 -8.52 -23.58
CA LEU A 191 -1.46 -9.00 -24.67
C LEU A 191 -2.29 -9.62 -25.80
N PHE A 192 -3.28 -10.44 -25.45
CA PHE A 192 -4.16 -11.08 -26.44
C PHE A 192 -4.96 -10.05 -27.26
N VAL A 193 -5.60 -9.09 -26.59
CA VAL A 193 -6.37 -8.02 -27.27
C VAL A 193 -5.44 -7.17 -28.15
N MET A 194 -4.24 -6.83 -27.66
CA MET A 194 -3.25 -6.08 -28.42
C MET A 194 -2.83 -6.79 -29.71
N VAL A 195 -2.56 -8.10 -29.66
CA VAL A 195 -2.20 -8.88 -30.85
C VAL A 195 -3.32 -8.84 -31.89
N ILE A 196 -4.57 -9.06 -31.47
CA ILE A 196 -5.72 -9.03 -32.40
C ILE A 196 -5.89 -7.62 -33.00
N HIS A 197 -5.76 -6.57 -32.18
CA HIS A 197 -5.86 -5.20 -32.64
C HIS A 197 -4.78 -4.86 -33.69
N SER A 198 -3.54 -5.26 -33.45
CA SER A 198 -2.43 -5.04 -34.40
C SER A 198 -2.62 -5.82 -35.71
N VAL A 199 -3.03 -7.09 -35.64
CA VAL A 199 -3.25 -7.91 -36.84
C VAL A 199 -4.41 -7.38 -37.68
N THR A 200 -5.54 -7.04 -37.03
CA THR A 200 -6.69 -6.48 -37.74
C THR A 200 -6.34 -5.15 -38.40
N GLY A 201 -5.65 -4.24 -37.69
CA GLY A 201 -5.16 -2.99 -38.26
C GLY A 201 -4.25 -3.21 -39.48
N TYR A 202 -3.32 -4.16 -39.40
CA TYR A 202 -2.44 -4.50 -40.52
C TYR A 202 -3.21 -5.06 -41.73
N LEU A 203 -4.17 -5.96 -41.51
CA LEU A 203 -4.99 -6.54 -42.57
C LEU A 203 -5.87 -5.49 -43.27
N PHE A 204 -6.40 -4.52 -42.54
CA PHE A 204 -7.17 -3.41 -43.11
C PHE A 204 -6.29 -2.40 -43.84
N ALA A 205 -5.02 -2.23 -43.45
CA ALA A 205 -4.10 -1.30 -44.10
C ALA A 205 -3.56 -1.82 -45.45
N ILE A 206 -3.61 -3.14 -45.69
CA ILE A 206 -3.15 -3.76 -46.95
C ILE A 206 -4.26 -3.83 -48.01
N LYS A 207 -5.53 -3.72 -47.60
CA LYS A 207 -6.66 -3.58 -48.53
C LYS A 207 -6.81 -2.14 -49.00
#